data_AF-A0A4W5PMT9-F1
#
_entry.id   AF-A0A4W5PMT9-F1
#
_cell.length_a   1.000
_cell.length_b   1.000
_cell.length_c   1.000
_cell.angle_alpha   90.00
_cell.angle_beta   90.00
_cell.angle_gamma   90.00
#
_symmetry.space_group_name_H-M   'P 1'
#
loop_
_entity.id
_entity.type
_entity.pdbx_description
1 polymer ?
#
loop_
_entity_poly.entity_id
_entity_poly.type
_entity_poly.pdbx_seq_one_letter_code
_entity_poly.pdbx_strand_id
1 'polypeptide(L)'
;MEMSIFYVVYFVVFPFFFVNIFVALIIITFQEQGDKMMEDYSLEKNERGCIDFAINAKPLTRHMPKNKQSFQYRMWEFVVSPPFEYTIMAMIALNTIVLMMKYDGASPAYEAVLANLNIVFTSLFSMECVLKIIAFGVLVSVSQVFQ
;
A
#
# COMPACT_ATOMS: atom_id res chain seq x y z
N MET A 1 13.26 -51.95 11.16
CA MET A 1 12.87 -51.00 10.10
C MET A 1 11.36 -50.94 9.90
N GLU A 2 10.62 -52.05 9.99
CA GLU A 2 9.16 -52.04 9.84
C GLU A 2 8.43 -51.25 10.94
N MET A 3 8.82 -51.45 12.21
CA MET A 3 8.24 -50.71 13.34
C MET A 3 8.48 -49.19 13.26
N SER A 4 9.62 -48.75 12.74
CA SER A 4 9.91 -47.32 12.57
C SER A 4 9.08 -46.67 11.45
N ILE A 5 8.81 -47.40 10.36
CA ILE A 5 7.95 -46.90 9.27
C ILE A 5 6.52 -46.73 9.78
N PHE A 6 6.02 -47.66 10.60
CA PHE A 6 4.71 -47.54 11.24
C PHE A 6 4.58 -46.25 12.07
N TYR A 7 5.57 -45.93 12.91
CA TYR A 7 5.54 -44.70 13.69
C TYR A 7 5.59 -43.44 12.81
N VAL A 8 6.42 -43.43 11.76
CA VAL A 8 6.50 -42.28 10.84
C VAL A 8 5.17 -42.03 10.13
N VAL A 9 4.51 -43.09 9.63
CA VAL A 9 3.19 -42.95 8.99
C VAL A 9 2.15 -42.48 10.00
N TYR A 10 2.16 -43.02 11.22
CA TYR A 10 1.24 -42.60 12.28
C TYR A 10 1.42 -41.11 12.64
N PHE A 11 2.66 -40.66 12.86
CA PHE A 11 2.94 -39.26 13.21
C PHE A 11 2.64 -38.25 12.10
N VAL A 12 2.58 -38.68 10.84
CA VAL A 12 2.23 -37.78 9.73
C VAL A 12 0.72 -37.82 9.44
N VAL A 13 0.14 -39.02 9.30
CA VAL A 13 -1.24 -39.19 8.84
C VAL A 13 -2.24 -38.82 9.94
N PHE A 14 -1.97 -39.19 11.19
CA PHE A 14 -2.90 -38.94 12.29
C PHE A 14 -3.06 -37.42 12.55
N PRO A 15 -2.00 -36.62 12.73
CA PRO A 15 -2.17 -35.16 12.89
C PRO A 15 -2.77 -34.49 11.67
N PHE A 16 -2.44 -34.92 10.45
CA PHE A 16 -3.00 -34.36 9.23
C PHE A 16 -4.53 -34.54 9.17
N PHE A 17 -5.03 -35.72 9.51
CA PHE A 17 -6.46 -35.99 9.59
C PHE A 17 -7.15 -35.15 10.68
N PHE A 18 -6.54 -35.05 11.87
CA PHE A 18 -7.07 -34.25 12.97
C PHE A 18 -7.17 -32.76 12.61
N VAL A 19 -6.14 -32.20 11.96
CA VAL A 19 -6.16 -30.80 11.50
C VAL A 19 -7.29 -30.57 10.50
N ASN A 20 -7.49 -31.49 9.55
CA ASN A 20 -8.55 -31.35 8.54
C ASN A 20 -9.96 -31.38 9.17
N ILE A 21 -10.21 -32.26 10.14
CA ILE A 21 -11.47 -32.27 10.88
C ILE A 21 -11.65 -30.98 11.67
N PHE A 22 -10.59 -30.52 12.35
CA PHE A 22 -10.65 -29.32 13.17
C PHE A 22 -10.93 -28.07 12.33
N VAL A 23 -10.26 -27.93 11.18
CA VAL A 23 -10.51 -26.85 10.21
C VAL A 23 -11.94 -26.90 9.70
N ALA A 24 -12.46 -28.08 9.34
CA ALA A 24 -13.84 -28.22 8.88
C ALA A 24 -14.86 -27.81 9.97
N LEU A 25 -14.66 -28.23 11.21
CA LEU A 25 -15.52 -27.84 12.34
C LEU A 25 -15.50 -26.33 12.56
N ILE A 26 -14.31 -25.72 12.55
CA ILE A 26 -14.16 -24.27 12.68
C ILE A 26 -14.93 -23.55 11.57
N ILE A 27 -14.78 -23.97 10.30
CA ILE A 27 -15.48 -23.35 9.17
C ILE A 27 -17.00 -23.44 9.36
N ILE A 28 -17.52 -24.61 9.74
CA ILE A 28 -18.97 -24.79 9.97
C ILE A 28 -19.44 -23.86 11.08
N THR A 29 -18.72 -23.80 12.20
CA THR A 29 -19.11 -22.91 13.31
C THR A 29 -19.06 -21.44 12.93
N PHE A 30 -18.08 -21.01 12.13
CA PHE A 30 -18.01 -19.63 11.63
C PHE A 30 -19.10 -19.32 10.61
N GLN A 31 -19.47 -20.27 9.76
CA GLN A 31 -20.58 -20.13 8.83
C GLN A 31 -21.89 -20.01 9.61
N GLU A 32 -22.13 -20.88 10.60
CA GLU A 32 -23.33 -20.82 11.44
C GLU A 32 -23.42 -19.52 12.25
N GLN A 33 -22.30 -19.04 12.80
CA GLN A 33 -22.25 -17.73 13.46
C GLN A 33 -22.46 -16.58 12.46
N GLY A 34 -21.85 -16.67 11.29
CA GLY A 34 -21.98 -15.67 10.22
C GLY A 34 -23.41 -15.58 9.68
N ASP A 35 -24.11 -16.71 9.60
CA ASP A 35 -25.50 -16.77 9.14
C ASP A 35 -26.45 -16.22 10.21
N LYS A 36 -26.26 -16.58 11.50
CA LYS A 36 -27.04 -15.99 12.61
C LYS A 36 -26.87 -14.48 12.74
N MET A 37 -25.67 -13.95 12.52
CA MET A 37 -25.44 -12.49 12.50
C MET A 37 -26.13 -11.79 11.31
N MET A 38 -26.44 -12.54 10.25
CA MET A 38 -27.06 -12.01 9.04
C MET A 38 -28.57 -12.23 9.01
N GLU A 39 -29.09 -13.20 9.76
CA GLU A 39 -30.53 -13.51 9.89
C GLU A 39 -31.32 -12.34 10.52
N ASP A 40 -30.70 -11.56 11.40
CA ASP A 40 -31.31 -10.34 11.99
C ASP A 40 -31.46 -9.17 10.98
N TYR A 41 -30.97 -9.30 9.75
CA TYR A 41 -31.04 -8.26 8.72
C TYR A 41 -31.96 -8.67 7.56
N SER A 42 -32.99 -7.85 7.31
CA SER A 42 -34.01 -8.10 6.29
C SER A 42 -33.56 -7.90 4.83
N LEU A 43 -32.32 -7.44 4.60
CA LEU A 43 -31.78 -7.07 3.29
C LEU A 43 -30.59 -7.97 2.92
N GLU A 44 -30.43 -8.29 1.64
CA GLU A 44 -29.34 -9.12 1.14
C GLU A 44 -27.97 -8.44 1.39
N LYS A 45 -26.91 -9.23 1.64
CA LYS A 45 -25.54 -8.72 1.95
C LYS A 45 -25.05 -7.67 0.95
N ASN A 46 -25.37 -7.85 -0.35
CA ASN A 46 -24.96 -6.95 -1.41
C ASN A 46 -25.73 -5.61 -1.37
N GLU A 47 -27.02 -5.65 -1.08
CA GLU A 47 -27.86 -4.44 -0.94
C GLU A 47 -27.38 -3.59 0.23
N ARG A 48 -27.07 -4.24 1.36
CA ARG A 48 -26.53 -3.57 2.54
C ARG A 48 -25.20 -2.88 2.26
N GLY A 49 -24.30 -3.53 1.52
CA GLY A 49 -23.02 -2.94 1.13
C GLY A 49 -23.19 -1.71 0.24
N CYS A 50 -24.12 -1.76 -0.73
CA CYS A 50 -24.46 -0.61 -1.56
C CYS A 50 -25.07 0.55 -0.77
N ILE A 51 -25.98 0.25 0.16
CA ILE A 51 -26.63 1.25 1.01
C ILE A 51 -25.62 1.90 1.96
N ASP A 52 -24.77 1.11 2.61
CA ASP A 52 -23.74 1.62 3.51
C ASP A 52 -22.73 2.49 2.77
N PHE A 53 -22.30 2.07 1.58
CA PHE A 53 -21.45 2.90 0.72
C PHE A 53 -22.14 4.20 0.33
N ALA A 54 -23.40 4.16 -0.10
CA ALA A 54 -24.13 5.37 -0.49
C ALA A 54 -24.35 6.35 0.68
N ILE A 55 -24.59 5.84 1.88
CA ILE A 55 -24.80 6.65 3.10
C ILE A 55 -23.48 7.22 3.62
N ASN A 56 -22.40 6.43 3.60
CA ASN A 56 -21.10 6.82 4.18
C ASN A 56 -20.15 7.49 3.17
N ALA A 57 -20.47 7.48 1.88
CA ALA A 57 -19.65 8.10 0.85
C ALA A 57 -19.48 9.60 1.11
N LYS A 58 -18.24 10.00 1.39
CA LYS A 58 -17.86 11.41 1.44
C LYS A 58 -17.27 11.82 0.10
N PRO A 59 -17.55 13.04 -0.37
CA PRO A 59 -16.98 13.52 -1.63
C PRO A 59 -15.45 13.53 -1.55
N LEU A 60 -14.79 13.03 -2.60
CA LEU A 60 -13.34 13.13 -2.73
C LEU A 60 -12.95 14.61 -2.85
N THR A 61 -12.22 15.13 -1.87
CA THR A 61 -11.78 16.53 -1.85
C THR A 61 -10.63 16.74 -2.83
N ARG A 62 -10.94 16.92 -4.12
CA ARG A 62 -9.95 17.30 -5.13
C ARG A 62 -9.79 18.83 -5.14
N HIS A 63 -8.67 19.33 -4.61
CA HIS A 63 -8.38 20.77 -4.63
C HIS A 63 -8.03 21.22 -6.05
N MET A 64 -8.92 22.00 -6.67
CA MET A 64 -8.72 22.62 -7.99
C MET A 64 -8.43 24.12 -7.80
N PRO A 65 -7.27 24.63 -8.26
CA PRO A 65 -6.96 26.05 -8.13
C PRO A 65 -7.97 26.89 -8.92
N LYS A 66 -8.56 27.91 -8.25
CA LYS A 66 -9.67 28.72 -8.78
C LYS A 66 -9.27 29.61 -9.98
N ASN A 67 -7.99 29.93 -10.13
CA ASN A 67 -7.51 30.90 -11.12
C ASN A 67 -6.74 30.21 -12.26
N LYS A 68 -7.43 29.93 -13.38
CA LYS A 68 -6.86 29.26 -14.56
C LYS A 68 -5.75 30.04 -15.27
N GLN A 69 -5.62 31.36 -15.04
CA GLN A 69 -4.62 32.20 -15.72
C GLN A 69 -3.32 32.39 -14.92
N SER A 70 -3.22 31.82 -13.71
CA SER A 70 -2.02 31.93 -12.88
C SER A 70 -1.02 30.80 -13.19
N PHE A 71 0.28 31.09 -13.01
CA PHE A 71 1.36 30.10 -13.05
C PHE A 71 1.09 28.87 -12.16
N GLN A 72 0.32 29.08 -11.07
CA GLN A 72 -0.14 28.02 -10.16
C GLN A 72 -0.98 26.93 -10.85
N TYR A 73 -1.86 27.27 -11.82
CA TYR A 73 -2.67 26.27 -12.51
C TYR A 73 -1.83 25.37 -13.42
N ARG A 74 -0.88 25.95 -14.15
CA ARG A 74 0.09 25.21 -14.98
C ARG A 74 0.96 24.28 -14.15
N MET A 75 1.43 24.74 -12.99
CA MET A 75 2.21 23.90 -12.07
C MET A 75 1.36 22.78 -11.45
N TRP A 76 0.10 23.06 -11.10
CA TRP A 76 -0.82 22.06 -10.58
C TRP A 76 -1.13 20.98 -11.62
N GLU A 77 -1.39 21.35 -12.87
CA GLU A 77 -1.64 20.41 -13.96
C GLU A 77 -0.43 19.51 -14.21
N PHE A 78 0.79 20.06 -14.11
CA PHE A 78 2.02 19.29 -14.22
C PHE A 78 2.21 18.31 -13.06
N VAL A 79 2.02 18.75 -11.82
CA VAL A 79 2.23 17.93 -10.61
C VAL A 79 1.17 16.83 -10.47
N VAL A 80 -0.06 17.07 -10.92
CA VAL A 80 -1.17 16.10 -10.90
C VAL A 80 -1.14 15.15 -12.11
N SER A 81 -0.20 15.35 -13.03
CA SER A 81 -0.13 14.53 -14.23
C SER A 81 0.32 13.08 -13.89
N PRO A 82 -0.36 12.05 -14.45
CA PRO A 82 0.07 10.65 -14.31
C PRO A 82 1.55 10.38 -14.62
N PRO A 83 2.18 10.95 -15.68
CA PRO A 83 3.60 10.71 -15.95
C PRO A 83 4.52 11.24 -14.85
N PHE A 84 4.15 12.33 -14.18
CA PHE A 84 4.91 12.85 -13.03
C PHE A 84 4.85 11.87 -11.86
N GLU A 85 3.69 11.31 -11.54
CA GLU A 85 3.55 10.28 -10.50
C GLU A 85 4.40 9.04 -10.78
N TYR A 86 4.39 8.53 -12.01
CA TYR A 86 5.26 7.41 -12.40
C TYR A 86 6.76 7.75 -12.30
N THR A 87 7.14 9.00 -12.58
CA THR A 87 8.53 9.46 -12.45
C THR A 87 8.99 9.43 -11.00
N ILE A 88 8.14 9.86 -10.06
CA ILE A 88 8.45 9.81 -8.62
C ILE A 88 8.54 8.36 -8.13
N MET A 89 7.62 7.49 -8.54
CA MET A 89 7.67 6.07 -8.20
C MET A 89 8.96 5.40 -8.72
N ALA A 90 9.39 5.74 -9.93
CA ALA A 90 10.66 5.26 -10.49
C ALA A 90 11.87 5.79 -9.70
N MET A 91 11.87 7.07 -9.30
CA MET A 91 12.94 7.64 -8.47
C MET A 91 13.04 6.98 -7.09
N ILE A 92 11.90 6.62 -6.48
CA ILE A 92 11.88 5.86 -5.21
C ILE A 92 12.51 4.48 -5.42
N ALA A 93 12.12 3.75 -6.46
CA ALA A 93 12.69 2.44 -6.77
C ALA A 93 14.19 2.50 -7.08
N LEU A 94 14.65 3.53 -7.79
CA LEU A 94 16.07 3.72 -8.06
C LEU A 94 16.86 4.04 -6.78
N ASN A 95 16.31 4.88 -5.89
CA ASN A 95 16.95 5.18 -4.61
C ASN A 95 17.09 3.93 -3.72
N THR A 96 16.06 3.08 -3.66
CA THR A 96 16.14 1.82 -2.88
C THR A 96 17.18 0.87 -3.45
N ILE A 97 17.31 0.77 -4.78
CA ILE A 97 18.37 -0.02 -5.42
C ILE A 97 19.76 0.53 -5.06
N VAL A 98 19.97 1.85 -5.16
CA VAL A 98 21.26 2.48 -4.81
C VAL A 98 21.65 2.19 -3.36
N LEU A 99 20.68 2.21 -2.44
CA LEU A 99 20.91 1.84 -1.04
C LEU A 99 21.25 0.35 -0.87
N MET A 100 20.60 -0.55 -1.62
CA MET A 100 20.88 -1.99 -1.59
C MET A 100 22.23 -2.37 -2.20
N MET A 101 22.77 -1.56 -3.10
CA MET A 101 24.07 -1.81 -3.74
C MET A 101 25.27 -1.51 -2.83
N LYS A 102 25.07 -0.96 -1.63
CA LYS A 102 26.14 -0.72 -0.66
C LYS A 102 26.68 -2.05 -0.11
N TYR A 103 27.99 -2.26 -0.18
CA TYR A 103 28.65 -3.49 0.30
C TYR A 103 29.96 -3.18 1.03
N ASP A 104 30.38 -4.12 1.88
CA ASP A 104 31.61 -3.98 2.69
C ASP A 104 32.88 -4.18 1.85
N GLY A 105 33.88 -3.30 2.03
CA GLY A 105 35.13 -3.33 1.25
C GLY A 105 35.05 -2.63 -0.12
N ALA A 106 34.00 -1.84 -0.38
CA ALA A 106 33.90 -1.05 -1.60
C ALA A 106 35.01 0.01 -1.74
N SER A 107 35.43 0.26 -2.98
CA SER A 107 36.44 1.29 -3.27
C SER A 107 35.96 2.68 -2.81
N PRO A 108 36.84 3.55 -2.29
CA PRO A 108 36.47 4.91 -1.87
C PRO A 108 35.84 5.74 -3.00
N ALA A 109 36.20 5.47 -4.25
CA ALA A 109 35.56 6.10 -5.42
C ALA A 109 34.10 5.64 -5.60
N TYR A 110 33.80 4.38 -5.32
CA TYR A 110 32.44 3.83 -5.43
C TYR A 110 31.52 4.39 -4.35
N GLU A 111 32.00 4.43 -3.09
CA GLU A 111 31.26 5.05 -1.98
C GLU A 111 30.97 6.54 -2.24
N ALA A 112 31.92 7.28 -2.82
CA ALA A 112 31.70 8.69 -3.20
C ALA A 112 30.61 8.85 -4.27
N VAL A 113 30.56 7.95 -5.27
CA VAL A 113 29.50 7.95 -6.29
C VAL A 113 28.14 7.62 -5.68
N LEU A 114 28.05 6.61 -4.81
CA LEU A 114 26.82 6.27 -4.09
C LEU A 114 26.32 7.43 -3.22
N ALA A 115 27.23 8.11 -2.52
CA ALA A 115 26.90 9.29 -1.71
C ALA A 115 26.37 10.43 -2.58
N ASN A 116 27.01 10.72 -3.72
CA ASN A 116 26.54 11.74 -4.65
C ASN A 116 25.16 11.40 -5.23
N LEU A 117 24.91 10.14 -5.60
CA LEU A 117 23.61 9.71 -6.08
C LEU A 117 22.52 9.91 -5.02
N ASN A 118 22.78 9.57 -3.76
CA ASN A 118 21.85 9.81 -2.66
C ASN A 118 21.53 11.30 -2.49
N ILE A 119 22.53 12.18 -2.55
CA ILE A 119 22.32 13.63 -2.49
C ILE A 119 21.45 14.12 -3.66
N VAL A 120 21.70 13.61 -4.87
CA VAL A 120 20.89 13.92 -6.06
C VAL A 120 19.44 13.50 -5.85
N PHE A 121 19.18 12.26 -5.43
CA PHE A 121 17.82 11.80 -5.13
C PHE A 121 17.13 12.66 -4.06
N THR A 122 17.82 12.96 -2.95
CA THR A 122 17.27 13.83 -1.90
C THR A 122 16.92 15.23 -2.42
N SER A 123 17.76 15.81 -3.29
CA SER A 123 17.48 17.11 -3.91
C SER A 123 16.28 17.08 -4.86
N LEU A 124 16.11 15.99 -5.63
CA LEU A 124 14.98 15.80 -6.54
C LEU A 124 13.66 15.66 -5.76
N PHE A 125 13.66 14.88 -4.67
CA PHE A 125 12.49 14.79 -3.78
C PHE A 125 12.19 16.12 -3.08
N SER A 126 13.22 16.86 -2.68
CA SER A 126 13.04 18.20 -2.09
C SER A 126 12.41 19.17 -3.10
N MET A 127 12.85 19.13 -4.37
CA MET A 127 12.27 19.93 -5.44
C MET A 127 10.81 19.54 -5.70
N GLU A 128 10.50 18.25 -5.76
CA GLU A 128 9.12 17.76 -5.88
C GLU A 128 8.22 18.28 -4.75
N CYS A 129 8.71 18.25 -3.51
CA CYS A 129 7.98 18.77 -2.35
C CYS A 129 7.66 20.26 -2.52
N VAL A 130 8.65 21.07 -2.94
CA VAL A 130 8.46 22.51 -3.19
C VAL A 130 7.45 22.74 -4.32
N LEU A 131 7.52 21.98 -5.42
CA LEU A 131 6.58 22.05 -6.53
C LEU A 131 5.14 21.73 -6.07
N LYS A 132 4.95 20.72 -5.22
CA LYS A 132 3.66 20.36 -4.62
C LYS A 132 3.12 21.46 -3.70
N ILE A 133 3.97 22.09 -2.88
CA ILE A 133 3.57 23.20 -1.99
C ILE A 133 3.08 24.39 -2.82
N ILE A 134 3.76 24.72 -3.93
CA ILE A 134 3.34 25.83 -4.82
C ILE A 134 2.05 25.49 -5.59
N ALA A 135 1.89 24.23 -6.00
CA ALA A 135 0.72 23.76 -6.76
C ALA A 135 -0.58 23.71 -5.94
N PHE A 136 -0.52 23.21 -4.70
CA PHE A 136 -1.71 23.03 -3.85
C PHE A 136 -1.90 24.16 -2.82
N GLY A 137 -0.84 24.92 -2.51
CA GLY A 137 -0.82 25.89 -1.43
C GLY A 137 -0.55 25.24 -0.07
N VAL A 138 0.14 25.97 0.82
CA VAL A 138 0.62 25.47 2.13
C VAL A 138 -0.48 24.82 2.98
N LEU A 139 -1.71 25.35 2.95
CA LEU A 139 -2.83 24.87 3.76
C LEU A 139 -3.43 23.53 3.29
N VAL A 140 -3.34 23.20 2.01
CA VAL A 140 -3.93 21.97 1.45
C VAL A 140 -2.91 20.84 1.41
N SER A 141 -1.64 21.14 1.16
CA SER A 141 -0.56 20.15 1.18
C SER A 141 -0.42 19.47 2.54
N VAL A 142 -0.54 20.20 3.65
CA VAL A 142 -0.46 19.64 5.01
C VAL A 142 -1.62 18.69 5.30
N SER A 143 -2.81 18.97 4.78
CA SER A 143 -3.99 18.12 4.98
C SER A 143 -4.00 16.85 4.13
N GLN A 144 -3.24 16.80 3.03
CA GLN A 144 -3.11 15.63 2.16
C GLN A 144 -1.90 14.74 2.51
N VAL A 145 -0.87 15.28 3.17
CA VAL A 145 0.27 14.49 3.67
C VAL A 145 -0.06 13.70 4.94
N PHE A 146 -1.07 14.13 5.70
CA PHE A 146 -1.50 13.51 6.96
C PHE A 146 -2.68 12.52 6.84
N GLN A 147 -3.11 12.20 5.61
CA GLN A 147 -4.21 11.27 5.33
C GLN A 147 -3.75 10.16 4.40
#